data_AF-A0A1S9CL35-F1
#
_entry.id   AF-A0A1S9CL35-F1
#
_cell.length_a   1.000
_cell.length_b   1.000
_cell.length_c   1.000
_cell.angle_alpha   90.00
_cell.angle_beta   90.00
_cell.angle_gamma   90.00
#
_symmetry.space_group_name_H-M   'P 1'
#
loop_
_entity.id
_entity.type
_entity.pdbx_description
1 polymer ?
#
loop_
_entity_poly.entity_id
_entity_poly.type
_entity_poly.pdbx_seq_one_letter_code
_entity_poly.pdbx_strand_id
1 'polypeptide(L)'
;MIFLLVINIGLLALYILLVMMQVSYFNYLYKSVVIYTNNKIYKTETQVKFVRQLVEEYKNIKKQDFGELDIYIKQRLHNDYIGNFQFRSVEDNIIRIRNLSAVIAAYNVIWAISANEHKYTIIVWLNLITFLGIILVSIWASLQKRKHDIIMILKDYIINQYPLETLKNSQDEINKQLAWENARLRETITLNNLTIDKQREKIEQLEDRLALDEEYFSASQSLAKERKWRLLNSLNMEDINHFLEDFGI
;
A
#
# COMPACT_ATOMS: atom_id res chain seq x y z
N MET A 1 21.34 -51.61 24.93
CA MET A 1 20.11 -51.83 24.13
C MET A 1 18.98 -50.88 24.54
N ILE A 2 18.44 -50.95 25.77
CA ILE A 2 17.35 -50.06 26.20
C ILE A 2 17.73 -48.57 26.12
N PHE A 3 18.95 -48.21 26.55
CA PHE A 3 19.46 -46.83 26.45
C PHE A 3 19.48 -46.29 25.00
N LEU A 4 19.89 -47.11 24.03
CA LEU A 4 19.89 -46.72 22.61
C LEU A 4 18.48 -46.53 22.07
N LEU A 5 17.53 -47.37 22.51
CA LEU A 5 16.11 -47.20 22.17
C LEU A 5 15.56 -45.88 22.71
N VAL A 6 15.86 -45.54 23.96
CA VAL A 6 15.43 -44.26 24.58
C VAL A 6 16.01 -43.07 23.81
N ILE A 7 17.29 -43.13 23.41
CA ILE A 7 17.89 -42.09 22.56
C ILE A 7 17.15 -41.98 21.22
N ASN A 8 16.87 -43.09 20.54
CA ASN A 8 16.21 -43.08 19.23
C ASN A 8 14.78 -42.52 19.31
N ILE A 9 14.04 -42.84 20.37
CA ILE A 9 12.72 -42.27 20.63
C ILE A 9 12.83 -40.75 20.88
N GLY A 10 13.82 -40.32 21.68
CA GLY A 10 14.10 -38.90 21.90
C GLY A 10 14.46 -38.16 20.60
N LEU A 11 15.28 -38.77 19.75
CA LEU A 11 15.63 -38.24 18.44
C LEU A 11 14.42 -38.15 17.51
N LEU A 12 13.53 -39.13 17.53
CA LEU A 12 12.27 -39.09 16.76
C LEU A 12 11.38 -37.93 17.24
N ALA A 13 11.20 -37.76 18.54
CA ALA A 13 10.40 -36.67 19.10
C ALA A 13 10.98 -35.29 18.70
N LEU A 14 12.31 -35.14 18.82
CA LEU A 14 13.00 -33.91 18.44
C LEU A 14 12.95 -33.66 16.93
N TYR A 15 13.03 -34.72 16.12
CA TYR A 15 12.85 -34.66 14.67
C TYR A 15 11.46 -34.13 14.29
N ILE A 16 10.40 -34.71 14.87
CA ILE A 16 9.02 -34.28 14.62
C ILE A 16 8.84 -32.81 15.00
N LEU A 17 9.41 -32.37 16.13
CA LEU A 17 9.34 -30.98 16.58
C LEU A 17 9.98 -30.02 15.57
N LEU A 18 11.20 -30.32 15.09
CA LEU A 18 11.88 -29.48 14.10
C LEU A 18 11.13 -29.43 12.76
N VAL A 19 10.57 -30.56 12.33
CA VAL A 19 9.73 -30.63 11.13
C VAL A 19 8.48 -29.75 11.29
N MET A 20 7.80 -29.83 12.43
CA MET A 20 6.64 -28.97 12.73
C MET A 20 7.02 -27.49 12.75
N MET A 21 8.17 -27.14 13.32
CA MET A 21 8.68 -25.76 13.30
C MET A 21 8.89 -25.25 11.88
N GLN A 22 9.52 -26.03 11.00
CA GLN A 22 9.70 -25.64 9.59
C GLN A 22 8.36 -25.51 8.86
N VAL A 23 7.43 -26.45 9.04
CA VAL A 23 6.11 -26.39 8.40
C VAL A 23 5.33 -25.17 8.88
N SER A 24 5.37 -24.87 10.17
CA SER A 24 4.72 -23.67 10.74
C SER A 24 5.32 -22.39 10.17
N TYR A 25 6.64 -22.34 10.04
CA TYR A 25 7.34 -21.20 9.45
C TYR A 25 6.99 -21.01 7.96
N PHE A 26 6.91 -22.09 7.20
CA PHE A 26 6.46 -22.06 5.82
C PHE A 26 5.02 -21.55 5.67
N ASN A 27 4.12 -21.99 6.54
CA ASN A 27 2.74 -21.48 6.57
C ASN A 27 2.69 -19.99 6.96
N TYR A 28 3.57 -19.55 7.85
CA TYR A 28 3.72 -18.15 8.22
C TYR A 28 4.14 -17.31 7.00
N LEU A 29 5.19 -17.71 6.28
CA LEU A 29 5.64 -17.02 5.07
C LEU A 29 4.56 -16.94 4.00
N TYR A 30 3.84 -18.04 3.76
CA TYR A 30 2.72 -18.05 2.84
C TYR A 30 1.64 -17.03 3.24
N LYS A 31 1.23 -17.02 4.52
CA LYS A 31 0.27 -16.05 5.04
C LYS A 31 0.80 -14.61 4.94
N SER A 32 2.08 -14.39 5.22
CA SER A 32 2.72 -13.08 5.09
C SER A 32 2.65 -12.54 3.68
N VAL A 33 2.89 -13.39 2.66
CA VAL A 33 2.73 -12.99 1.26
C VAL A 33 1.26 -12.65 0.97
N VAL A 34 0.32 -13.52 1.33
CA VAL A 34 -1.11 -13.30 1.08
C VAL A 34 -1.66 -12.03 1.75
N ILE A 35 -1.28 -11.76 3.00
CA ILE A 35 -1.69 -10.56 3.74
C ILE A 35 -1.06 -9.32 3.11
N TYR A 36 0.18 -9.41 2.64
CA TYR A 36 0.85 -8.27 2.03
C TYR A 36 0.24 -7.89 0.67
N THR A 37 -0.13 -8.88 -0.16
CA THR A 37 -0.86 -8.69 -1.44
C THR A 37 -2.29 -8.16 -1.24
N ASN A 38 -2.96 -8.49 -0.13
CA ASN A 38 -4.36 -8.11 0.05
C ASN A 38 -4.51 -6.72 0.69
N ASN A 39 -4.82 -5.71 -0.14
CA ASN A 39 -5.11 -4.34 0.29
C ASN A 39 -6.33 -4.18 1.21
N LYS A 40 -7.18 -5.21 1.37
CA LYS A 40 -8.37 -5.18 2.25
C LYS A 40 -8.11 -5.71 3.66
N ILE A 41 -6.93 -6.29 3.93
CA ILE A 41 -6.61 -6.88 5.23
C ILE A 41 -5.73 -5.91 6.03
N TYR A 42 -6.07 -5.69 7.30
CA TYR A 42 -5.25 -4.90 8.21
C TYR A 42 -3.87 -5.55 8.36
N LYS A 43 -2.81 -4.82 7.99
CA LYS A 43 -1.44 -5.32 7.96
C LYS A 43 -0.78 -5.12 9.32
N THR A 44 -0.65 -6.18 10.10
CA THR A 44 0.14 -6.15 11.34
C THR A 44 1.64 -6.11 11.00
N GLU A 45 2.41 -5.19 11.61
CA GLU A 45 3.83 -4.99 11.25
C GLU A 45 4.66 -6.28 11.37
N THR A 46 4.40 -7.10 12.38
CA THR A 46 5.10 -8.38 12.59
C THR A 46 4.87 -9.35 11.43
N GLN A 47 3.63 -9.49 10.96
CA GLN A 47 3.24 -10.44 9.91
C GLN A 47 3.78 -10.07 8.53
N VAL A 48 4.10 -8.79 8.31
CA VAL A 48 4.51 -8.26 7.01
C VAL A 48 6.01 -7.91 6.96
N LYS A 49 6.69 -7.85 8.11
CA LYS A 49 8.09 -7.44 8.24
C LYS A 49 9.03 -8.15 7.27
N PHE A 50 8.88 -9.46 7.12
CA PHE A 50 9.73 -10.26 6.21
C PHE A 50 9.58 -9.79 4.75
N VAL A 51 8.35 -9.73 4.25
CA VAL A 51 8.07 -9.36 2.85
C VAL A 51 8.42 -7.90 2.60
N ARG A 52 8.11 -6.99 3.55
CA ARG A 52 8.45 -5.57 3.45
C ARG A 52 9.95 -5.34 3.36
N GLN A 53 10.74 -5.96 4.24
CA GLN A 53 12.19 -5.84 4.20
C GLN A 53 12.77 -6.44 2.91
N LEU A 54 12.24 -7.58 2.48
CA LEU A 54 12.70 -8.24 1.26
C LEU A 54 12.44 -7.37 0.02
N VAL A 55 11.31 -6.68 -0.03
CA VAL A 55 10.96 -5.71 -1.08
C VAL A 55 11.80 -4.43 -1.00
N GLU A 56 11.99 -3.86 0.20
CA GLU A 56 12.81 -2.66 0.40
C GLU A 56 14.28 -2.89 0.03
N GLU A 57 14.84 -4.04 0.42
CA GLU A 57 16.20 -4.43 0.06
C GLU A 57 16.30 -4.71 -1.46
N TYR A 58 15.30 -5.35 -2.09
CA TYR A 58 15.28 -5.54 -3.54
C TYR A 58 15.24 -4.22 -4.32
N LYS A 59 14.44 -3.24 -3.87
CA LYS A 59 14.40 -1.88 -4.48
C LYS A 59 15.77 -1.18 -4.50
N ASN A 60 16.62 -1.48 -3.53
CA ASN A 60 17.93 -0.86 -3.40
C ASN A 60 19.01 -1.52 -4.29
N ILE A 61 18.76 -2.73 -4.80
CA ILE A 61 19.68 -3.44 -5.70
C ILE A 61 19.43 -2.94 -7.14
N LYS A 62 20.10 -1.84 -7.50
CA LYS A 62 19.91 -1.09 -8.76
C LYS A 62 20.31 -1.82 -10.06
N LYS A 63 20.69 -3.10 -10.06
CA LYS A 63 21.06 -3.83 -11.28
C LYS A 63 20.53 -5.27 -11.23
N GLN A 64 19.54 -5.52 -12.07
CA GLN A 64 18.85 -6.80 -12.21
C GLN A 64 19.73 -7.80 -12.97
N ASP A 65 20.10 -8.88 -12.31
CA ASP A 65 20.21 -10.18 -12.95
C ASP A 65 19.18 -11.12 -12.30
N PHE A 66 18.22 -11.62 -13.07
CA PHE A 66 17.09 -12.40 -12.54
C PHE A 66 17.53 -13.72 -11.89
N GLY A 67 18.73 -14.21 -12.24
CA GLY A 67 19.37 -15.35 -11.58
C GLY A 67 19.81 -15.07 -10.14
N GLU A 68 20.10 -13.82 -9.79
CA GLU A 68 20.55 -13.44 -8.45
C GLU A 68 19.40 -13.33 -7.45
N LEU A 69 18.16 -13.07 -7.90
CA LEU A 69 16.99 -12.97 -7.01
C LEU A 69 16.68 -14.29 -6.32
N ASP A 70 16.80 -15.42 -7.02
CA ASP A 70 16.53 -16.74 -6.46
C ASP A 70 17.57 -17.11 -5.40
N ILE A 71 18.83 -16.76 -5.66
CA ILE A 71 19.95 -16.92 -4.71
C ILE A 71 19.75 -16.01 -3.49
N TYR A 72 19.31 -14.79 -3.71
CA TYR A 72 19.08 -13.80 -2.66
C TYR A 72 17.91 -14.19 -1.75
N ILE A 73 16.77 -14.62 -2.31
CA ILE A 73 15.63 -15.14 -1.52
C ILE A 73 16.07 -16.35 -0.70
N LYS A 74 16.84 -17.28 -1.29
CA LYS A 74 17.40 -18.44 -0.58
C LYS A 74 18.32 -18.02 0.57
N GLN A 75 19.24 -17.09 0.35
CA GLN A 75 20.14 -16.60 1.40
C GLN A 75 19.40 -15.89 2.52
N ARG A 76 18.40 -15.06 2.19
CA ARG A 76 17.59 -14.37 3.19
C ARG A 76 16.78 -15.35 4.03
N LEU A 77 16.13 -16.32 3.39
CA LEU A 77 15.39 -17.39 4.07
C LEU A 77 16.29 -18.17 5.04
N HIS A 78 17.53 -18.42 4.63
CA HIS A 78 18.52 -19.18 5.42
C HIS A 78 18.98 -18.45 6.68
N ASN A 79 19.08 -17.13 6.59
CA ASN A 79 19.52 -16.24 7.68
C ASN A 79 18.37 -15.78 8.58
N ASP A 80 17.13 -16.08 8.21
CA ASP A 80 15.96 -15.69 8.99
C ASP A 80 15.72 -16.62 10.19
N TYR A 81 14.95 -16.14 11.17
CA TYR A 81 14.72 -16.82 12.44
C TYR A 81 13.31 -17.42 12.51
N ILE A 82 13.24 -18.71 12.87
CA ILE A 82 12.04 -19.38 13.34
C ILE A 82 11.99 -19.25 14.88
N GLY A 83 11.28 -18.22 15.37
CA GLY A 83 11.29 -17.90 16.80
C GLY A 83 12.68 -17.42 17.23
N ASN A 84 13.35 -18.19 18.11
CA ASN A 84 14.71 -17.89 18.56
C ASN A 84 15.80 -18.65 17.77
N PHE A 85 15.43 -19.51 16.82
CA PHE A 85 16.35 -20.38 16.10
C PHE A 85 16.52 -19.96 14.64
N GLN A 86 17.75 -19.90 14.15
CA GLN A 86 18.01 -19.64 12.72
C GLN A 86 17.46 -20.79 11.87
N PHE A 87 16.83 -20.46 10.73
CA PHE A 87 16.31 -21.42 9.77
C PHE A 87 17.37 -22.44 9.34
N ARG A 88 18.60 -21.95 9.03
CA ARG A 88 19.77 -22.79 8.75
C ARG A 88 20.01 -23.84 9.82
N SER A 89 19.99 -23.42 11.08
CA SER A 89 20.27 -24.32 12.21
C SER A 89 19.20 -25.39 12.32
N VAL A 90 17.93 -25.05 12.11
CA VAL A 90 16.83 -26.02 12.10
C VAL A 90 16.98 -27.02 10.95
N GLU A 91 17.30 -26.55 9.74
CA GLU A 91 17.51 -27.41 8.55
C GLU A 91 18.70 -28.37 8.74
N ASP A 92 19.84 -27.85 9.21
CA ASP A 92 21.05 -28.64 9.47
C ASP A 92 20.80 -29.68 10.57
N ASN A 93 20.06 -29.34 11.63
CA ASN A 93 19.74 -30.26 12.71
C ASN A 93 18.81 -31.40 12.26
N ILE A 94 17.82 -31.14 11.40
CA ILE A 94 16.95 -32.17 10.81
C ILE A 94 17.81 -33.23 10.08
N ILE A 95 18.78 -32.79 9.29
CA ILE A 95 19.68 -33.69 8.55
C ILE A 95 20.58 -34.47 9.52
N ARG A 96 21.16 -33.78 10.51
CA ARG A 96 22.04 -34.42 11.51
C ARG A 96 21.31 -35.48 12.33
N ILE A 97 20.08 -35.21 12.77
CA ILE A 97 19.26 -36.16 13.53
C ILE A 97 18.92 -37.38 12.69
N ARG A 98 18.55 -37.18 11.41
CA ARG A 98 18.31 -38.29 10.49
C ARG A 98 19.54 -39.18 10.37
N ASN A 99 20.72 -38.58 10.16
CA ASN A 99 21.97 -39.33 10.03
C ASN A 99 22.36 -40.04 11.34
N LEU A 100 22.20 -39.38 12.49
CA LEU A 100 22.43 -39.97 13.82
C LEU A 100 21.50 -41.18 14.06
N SER A 101 20.21 -41.05 13.73
CA SER A 101 19.26 -42.15 13.86
C SER A 101 19.60 -43.35 12.98
N ALA A 102 20.14 -43.10 11.77
CA ALA A 102 20.61 -44.14 10.87
C ALA A 102 21.84 -44.89 11.44
N VAL A 103 22.80 -44.14 12.00
CA VAL A 103 23.98 -44.73 12.65
C VAL A 103 23.59 -45.59 13.86
N ILE A 104 22.66 -45.09 14.70
CA ILE A 104 22.16 -45.83 15.85
C ILE A 104 21.41 -47.10 15.41
N ALA A 105 20.59 -47.02 14.36
CA ALA A 105 19.89 -48.18 13.81
C ALA A 105 20.89 -49.23 13.26
N ALA A 106 21.89 -48.80 12.48
CA ALA A 106 22.91 -49.69 11.95
C ALA A 106 23.74 -50.37 13.06
N TYR A 107 24.16 -49.61 14.07
CA TYR A 107 24.87 -50.15 15.22
C TYR A 107 24.04 -51.19 15.98
N ASN A 108 22.75 -50.94 16.19
CA ASN A 108 21.86 -51.90 16.83
C ASN A 108 21.73 -53.21 16.04
N VAL A 109 21.68 -53.15 14.70
CA VAL A 109 21.61 -54.35 13.84
C VAL A 109 22.91 -55.15 13.90
N ILE A 110 24.06 -54.50 13.78
CA ILE A 110 25.38 -55.17 13.85
C ILE A 110 25.56 -55.86 15.21
N TRP A 111 25.22 -55.16 16.29
CA TRP A 111 25.32 -55.72 17.64
C TRP A 111 24.37 -56.91 17.85
N ALA A 112 23.15 -56.84 17.32
CA ALA A 112 22.18 -57.94 17.41
C ALA A 112 22.65 -59.22 16.71
N ILE A 113 23.32 -59.09 15.56
CA ILE A 113 23.89 -60.23 14.82
C ILE A 113 25.08 -60.82 15.58
N SER A 114 25.94 -59.96 16.16
CA SER A 114 27.14 -60.39 16.89
C SER A 114 26.83 -61.07 18.24
N ALA A 115 25.84 -60.56 18.97
CA ALA A 115 25.51 -61.06 20.30
C ALA A 115 24.81 -62.44 20.26
N ASN A 116 24.18 -62.82 19.14
CA ASN A 116 23.46 -64.08 18.96
C ASN A 116 22.42 -64.39 20.06
N GLU A 117 21.92 -63.35 20.73
CA GLU A 117 20.98 -63.45 21.84
C GLU A 117 19.56 -63.05 21.38
N HIS A 118 18.67 -64.04 21.28
CA HIS A 118 17.25 -63.83 20.94
C HIS A 118 16.49 -62.94 21.94
N LYS A 119 17.03 -62.75 23.14
CA LYS A 119 16.41 -61.95 24.21
C LYS A 119 16.25 -60.47 23.84
N TYR A 120 17.08 -59.94 22.94
CA TYR A 120 17.07 -58.52 22.55
C TYR A 120 16.43 -58.23 21.19
N THR A 121 15.91 -59.26 20.50
CA THR A 121 15.31 -59.12 19.16
C THR A 121 14.17 -58.10 19.13
N ILE A 122 13.34 -58.02 20.16
CA ILE A 122 12.24 -57.04 20.26
C ILE A 122 12.75 -55.59 20.27
N ILE A 123 13.85 -55.33 20.97
CA ILE A 123 14.43 -53.97 21.09
C ILE A 123 15.03 -53.52 19.75
N VAL A 124 15.60 -54.47 18.99
CA VAL A 124 16.13 -54.21 17.65
C VAL A 124 15.00 -53.84 16.70
N TRP A 125 13.90 -54.60 16.70
CA TRP A 125 12.71 -54.29 15.90
C TRP A 125 12.14 -52.91 16.25
N LEU A 126 12.02 -52.57 17.54
CA LEU A 126 11.55 -51.25 17.96
C LEU A 126 12.44 -50.11 17.46
N ASN A 127 13.77 -50.26 17.52
CA ASN A 127 14.71 -49.28 16.97
C ASN A 127 14.54 -49.11 15.45
N LEU A 128 14.36 -50.23 14.74
CA LEU A 128 14.18 -50.23 13.29
C LEU A 128 12.87 -49.55 12.89
N ILE A 129 11.78 -49.79 13.64
CA ILE A 129 10.49 -49.13 13.48
C ILE A 129 10.62 -47.63 13.75
N THR A 130 11.32 -47.21 14.80
CA THR A 130 11.52 -45.77 15.07
C THR A 130 12.30 -45.07 13.95
N PHE A 131 13.31 -45.73 13.38
CA PHE A 131 14.06 -45.21 12.25
C PHE A 131 13.20 -45.10 10.98
N LEU A 132 12.41 -46.14 10.68
CA LEU A 132 11.43 -46.10 9.59
C LEU A 132 10.41 -44.97 9.78
N GLY A 133 10.00 -44.70 11.03
CA GLY A 133 9.15 -43.56 11.39
C GLY A 133 9.76 -42.22 10.98
N ILE A 134 11.06 -42.01 11.24
CA ILE A 134 11.78 -40.79 10.81
C ILE A 134 11.77 -40.64 9.29
N ILE A 135 11.99 -41.74 8.55
CA ILE A 135 11.94 -41.73 7.07
C ILE A 135 10.53 -41.37 6.57
N LEU A 136 9.49 -42.00 7.14
CA LEU A 136 8.10 -41.73 6.75
C LEU A 136 7.71 -40.27 7.00
N VAL A 137 8.07 -39.71 8.16
CA VAL A 137 7.84 -38.29 8.46
C VAL A 137 8.60 -37.40 7.49
N SER A 138 9.85 -37.76 7.11
CA SER A 138 10.64 -37.00 6.13
C SER A 138 9.97 -36.95 4.76
N ILE A 139 9.42 -38.08 4.29
CA ILE A 139 8.71 -38.18 3.01
C ILE A 139 7.41 -37.39 3.08
N TRP A 140 6.61 -37.59 4.13
CA TRP A 140 5.30 -36.95 4.29
C TRP A 140 5.41 -35.43 4.42
N ALA A 141 6.42 -34.92 5.14
CA ALA A 141 6.61 -33.49 5.32
C ALA A 141 7.03 -32.78 4.01
N SER A 142 7.71 -33.48 3.10
CA SER A 142 8.16 -32.98 1.79
C SER A 142 8.76 -31.57 1.85
N LEU A 143 9.66 -31.35 2.82
CA LEU A 143 10.19 -30.02 3.17
C LEU A 143 10.88 -29.31 2.00
N GLN A 144 11.59 -30.06 1.15
CA GLN A 144 12.24 -29.53 -0.05
C GLN A 144 11.25 -28.98 -1.07
N LYS A 145 10.11 -29.66 -1.26
CA LYS A 145 9.06 -29.21 -2.17
C LYS A 145 8.41 -27.92 -1.65
N ARG A 146 8.05 -27.90 -0.37
CA ARG A 146 7.47 -26.70 0.28
C ARG A 146 8.40 -25.49 0.24
N LYS A 147 9.72 -25.71 0.42
CA LYS A 147 10.74 -24.66 0.29
C LYS A 147 10.75 -24.08 -1.12
N HIS A 148 10.74 -24.94 -2.13
CA HIS A 148 10.70 -24.51 -3.54
C HIS A 148 9.42 -23.73 -3.86
N ASP A 149 8.26 -24.24 -3.43
CA ASP A 149 6.96 -23.58 -3.64
C ASP A 149 6.94 -22.16 -3.03
N ILE A 150 7.46 -21.99 -1.82
CA ILE A 150 7.52 -20.67 -1.15
C ILE A 150 8.47 -19.71 -1.86
N ILE A 151 9.63 -20.19 -2.30
CA ILE A 151 10.57 -19.37 -3.08
C ILE A 151 9.90 -18.92 -4.39
N MET A 152 9.18 -19.81 -5.06
CA MET A 152 8.45 -19.50 -6.28
C MET A 152 7.35 -18.44 -6.04
N ILE A 153 6.58 -18.57 -4.96
CA ILE A 153 5.54 -17.60 -4.58
C ILE A 153 6.14 -16.24 -4.25
N LEU A 154 7.25 -16.19 -3.50
CA LEU A 154 7.96 -14.95 -3.20
C LEU A 154 8.51 -14.30 -4.47
N LYS A 155 9.08 -15.09 -5.38
CA LYS A 155 9.59 -14.61 -6.67
C LYS A 155 8.47 -14.02 -7.53
N ASP A 156 7.35 -14.71 -7.65
CA ASP A 156 6.18 -14.22 -8.39
C ASP A 156 5.65 -12.92 -7.79
N TYR A 157 5.61 -12.82 -6.46
CA TYR A 157 5.20 -11.61 -5.78
C TYR A 157 6.11 -10.41 -6.10
N ILE A 158 7.44 -10.57 -5.95
CA ILE A 158 8.40 -9.47 -6.12
C ILE A 158 8.47 -9.01 -7.58
N ILE A 159 8.47 -9.95 -8.53
CA ILE A 159 8.64 -9.64 -9.95
C ILE A 159 7.33 -9.12 -10.56
N ASN A 160 6.21 -9.77 -10.27
CA ASN A 160 4.97 -9.53 -11.00
C ASN A 160 3.98 -8.68 -10.18
N GLN A 161 3.67 -9.08 -8.95
CA GLN A 161 2.58 -8.43 -8.19
C GLN A 161 2.98 -7.08 -7.58
N TYR A 162 4.18 -6.97 -7.04
CA TYR A 162 4.65 -5.75 -6.38
C TYR A 162 4.70 -4.51 -7.30
N PRO A 163 5.32 -4.54 -8.51
CA PRO A 163 5.30 -3.37 -9.39
C PRO A 163 3.88 -3.00 -9.82
N LEU A 164 3.01 -3.97 -10.09
CA LEU A 164 1.60 -3.74 -10.43
C LEU A 164 0.83 -3.04 -9.30
N GLU A 165 1.02 -3.46 -8.05
CA GLU A 165 0.37 -2.85 -6.88
C GLU A 165 0.86 -1.42 -6.63
N THR A 166 2.17 -1.18 -6.74
CA THR A 166 2.72 0.17 -6.56
C THR A 166 2.25 1.14 -7.64
N LEU A 167 2.18 0.70 -8.91
CA LEU A 167 1.63 1.48 -10.01
C LEU A 167 0.15 1.79 -9.79
N LYS A 168 -0.64 0.79 -9.38
CA LYS A 168 -2.07 0.97 -9.11
C LYS A 168 -2.34 1.93 -7.97
N ASN A 169 -1.62 1.81 -6.86
CA ASN A 169 -1.77 2.69 -5.71
C ASN A 169 -1.38 4.14 -6.04
N SER A 170 -0.29 4.34 -6.80
CA SER A 170 0.11 5.66 -7.30
C SER A 170 -0.98 6.27 -8.20
N GLN A 171 -1.53 5.48 -9.11
CA GLN A 171 -2.60 5.93 -9.99
C GLN A 171 -3.88 6.30 -9.23
N ASP A 172 -4.25 5.51 -8.22
CA ASP A 172 -5.42 5.79 -7.37
C ASP A 172 -5.23 7.07 -6.53
N GLU A 173 -4.01 7.35 -6.07
CA GLU A 173 -3.69 8.58 -5.34
C GLU A 173 -3.75 9.81 -6.24
N ILE A 174 -3.19 9.72 -7.45
CA ILE A 174 -3.31 10.76 -8.48
C ILE A 174 -4.78 11.01 -8.84
N ASN A 175 -5.57 9.94 -9.01
CA ASN A 175 -7.00 10.05 -9.32
C ASN A 175 -7.78 10.76 -8.18
N LYS A 176 -7.43 10.51 -6.91
CA LYS A 176 -8.03 11.22 -5.77
C LYS A 176 -7.65 12.69 -5.75
N GLN A 177 -6.40 13.03 -6.02
CA GLN A 177 -5.95 14.43 -6.11
C GLN A 177 -6.68 15.17 -7.24
N LEU A 178 -6.76 14.56 -8.42
CA LEU A 178 -7.50 15.10 -9.57
C LEU A 178 -9.00 15.25 -9.28
N ALA A 179 -9.62 14.34 -8.53
CA ALA A 179 -11.01 14.45 -8.13
C ALA A 179 -11.23 15.64 -7.18
N TRP A 180 -10.33 15.86 -6.22
CA TRP A 180 -10.38 16.98 -5.29
C TRP A 180 -10.16 18.32 -6.01
N GLU A 181 -9.19 18.39 -6.91
CA GLU A 181 -8.92 19.58 -7.71
C GLU A 181 -10.10 19.92 -8.62
N ASN A 182 -10.70 18.94 -9.29
CA ASN A 182 -11.91 19.14 -10.09
C ASN A 182 -13.09 19.65 -9.25
N ALA A 183 -13.28 19.13 -8.04
CA ALA A 183 -14.34 19.60 -7.14
C ALA A 183 -14.13 21.07 -6.75
N ARG A 184 -12.88 21.44 -6.41
CA ARG A 184 -12.50 22.82 -6.07
C ARG A 184 -12.67 23.78 -7.25
N LEU A 185 -12.28 23.35 -8.46
CA LEU A 185 -12.46 24.15 -9.67
C LEU A 185 -13.94 24.37 -9.98
N ARG A 186 -14.79 23.34 -9.82
CA ARG A 186 -16.24 23.48 -9.98
C ARG A 186 -16.84 24.47 -8.99
N GLU A 187 -16.45 24.41 -7.72
CA GLU A 187 -16.89 25.36 -6.70
C GLU A 187 -16.46 26.80 -7.05
N THR A 188 -15.22 26.97 -7.50
CA THR A 188 -14.69 28.27 -7.94
C THR A 188 -15.47 28.83 -9.12
N ILE A 189 -15.79 27.99 -10.11
CA ILE A 189 -16.62 28.39 -11.27
C ILE A 189 -18.01 28.81 -10.80
N THR A 190 -18.64 28.08 -9.88
CA THR A 190 -19.97 28.45 -9.36
C THR A 190 -19.95 29.79 -8.63
N LEU A 191 -18.91 30.07 -7.83
CA LEU A 191 -18.74 31.35 -7.14
C LEU A 191 -18.48 32.50 -8.13
N ASN A 192 -17.66 32.27 -9.15
CA ASN A 192 -17.39 33.25 -10.19
C ASN A 192 -18.66 33.58 -10.98
N ASN A 193 -19.46 32.58 -11.35
CA ASN A 193 -20.74 32.80 -12.03
C ASN A 193 -21.70 33.63 -11.17
N LEU A 194 -21.85 33.30 -9.88
CA LEU A 194 -22.65 34.10 -8.94
C LEU A 194 -22.15 35.55 -8.83
N THR A 195 -20.84 35.76 -8.88
CA THR A 195 -20.24 37.10 -8.84
C THR A 195 -20.52 37.87 -10.11
N ILE A 196 -20.42 37.22 -11.27
CA ILE A 196 -20.75 37.81 -12.58
C ILE A 196 -22.24 38.20 -12.61
N ASP A 197 -23.14 37.35 -12.11
CA ASP A 197 -24.57 37.63 -12.08
C ASP A 197 -24.87 38.86 -11.21
N LYS A 198 -24.26 38.96 -10.02
CA LYS A 198 -24.38 40.16 -9.16
C LYS A 198 -23.81 41.42 -9.81
N GLN A 199 -22.71 41.29 -10.56
CA GLN A 199 -22.14 42.42 -11.29
C GLN A 199 -23.07 42.88 -12.42
N ARG A 200 -23.70 41.95 -13.14
CA ARG A 200 -24.70 42.26 -14.17
C ARG A 200 -25.90 43.01 -13.60
N GLU A 201 -26.46 42.53 -12.50
CA GLU A 201 -27.57 43.20 -11.81
C GLU A 201 -27.19 44.63 -11.38
N LYS A 202 -25.96 44.82 -10.89
CA LYS A 202 -25.48 46.15 -10.49
C LYS A 202 -25.25 47.07 -11.69
N ILE A 203 -24.81 46.54 -12.84
CA ILE A 203 -24.67 47.31 -14.08
C ILE A 203 -26.05 47.78 -14.55
N GLU A 204 -27.05 46.90 -14.56
CA GLU A 204 -28.43 47.24 -14.93
C GLU A 204 -29.01 48.35 -14.03
N GLN A 205 -28.80 48.26 -12.71
CA GLN A 205 -29.21 49.33 -11.78
C GLN A 205 -28.50 50.66 -12.02
N LEU A 206 -27.24 50.64 -12.48
CA LEU A 206 -26.49 51.86 -12.79
C LEU A 206 -26.94 52.47 -14.12
N GLU A 207 -27.26 51.64 -15.11
CA GLU A 207 -27.82 52.07 -16.39
C GLU A 207 -29.20 52.72 -16.20
N ASP A 208 -30.07 52.13 -15.38
CA ASP A 208 -31.37 52.72 -15.02
C ASP A 208 -31.23 54.08 -14.33
N ARG A 209 -30.28 54.21 -13.39
CA ARG A 209 -30.01 55.50 -12.72
C ARG A 209 -29.46 56.54 -13.69
N LEU A 210 -28.57 56.15 -14.58
CA LEU A 210 -28.03 57.04 -15.61
C LEU A 210 -29.12 57.55 -16.54
N ALA A 211 -30.03 56.67 -16.99
CA ALA A 211 -31.17 57.06 -17.82
C ALA A 211 -32.09 58.07 -17.09
N LEU A 212 -32.36 57.83 -15.80
CA LEU A 212 -33.13 58.74 -14.96
C LEU A 212 -32.45 60.11 -14.80
N ASP A 213 -31.13 60.11 -14.53
CA ASP A 213 -30.34 61.34 -14.39
C ASP A 213 -30.27 62.13 -15.70
N GLU A 214 -30.16 61.45 -16.86
CA GLU A 214 -30.23 62.08 -18.18
C GLU A 214 -31.62 62.71 -18.44
N GLU A 215 -32.69 62.03 -18.05
CA GLU A 215 -34.06 62.55 -18.15
C GLU A 215 -34.23 63.81 -17.27
N TYR A 216 -33.80 63.76 -16.01
CA TYR A 216 -33.81 64.93 -15.11
C TYR A 216 -32.96 66.08 -15.64
N PHE A 217 -31.78 65.80 -16.17
CA PHE A 217 -30.90 66.81 -16.74
C PHE A 217 -31.55 67.48 -17.95
N SER A 218 -32.14 66.71 -18.85
CA SER A 218 -32.86 67.23 -20.03
C SER A 218 -34.09 68.06 -19.65
N ALA A 219 -34.87 67.62 -18.65
CA ALA A 219 -36.01 68.36 -18.12
C ALA A 219 -35.57 69.66 -17.41
N SER A 220 -34.44 69.65 -16.70
CA SER A 220 -33.90 70.86 -16.08
C SER A 220 -33.45 71.89 -17.12
N GLN A 221 -32.85 71.45 -18.24
CA GLN A 221 -32.47 72.33 -19.34
C GLN A 221 -33.69 72.90 -20.07
N SER A 222 -34.73 72.09 -20.29
CA SER A 222 -35.96 72.56 -20.91
C SER A 222 -36.66 73.61 -20.03
N LEU A 223 -36.75 73.37 -18.72
CA LEU A 223 -37.28 74.34 -17.75
C LEU A 223 -36.44 75.62 -17.68
N ALA A 224 -35.12 75.52 -17.69
CA ALA A 224 -34.24 76.69 -17.71
C ALA A 224 -34.44 77.53 -18.98
N LYS A 225 -34.58 76.86 -20.14
CA LYS A 225 -34.86 77.51 -21.43
C LYS A 225 -36.24 78.17 -21.44
N GLU A 226 -37.25 77.51 -20.88
CA GLU A 226 -38.61 78.04 -20.76
C GLU A 226 -38.66 79.24 -19.81
N ARG A 227 -37.97 79.17 -18.67
CA ARG A 227 -37.86 80.27 -17.71
C ARG A 227 -37.16 81.48 -18.34
N LYS A 228 -36.08 81.25 -19.10
CA LYS A 228 -35.39 82.29 -19.86
C LYS A 228 -36.30 82.92 -20.91
N TRP A 229 -37.08 82.12 -21.65
CA TRP A 229 -38.03 82.62 -22.64
C TRP A 229 -39.17 83.43 -22.00
N ARG A 230 -39.73 82.98 -20.86
CA ARG A 230 -40.73 83.74 -20.11
C ARG A 230 -40.18 85.05 -19.57
N LEU A 231 -38.95 85.05 -19.04
CA LEU A 231 -38.27 86.27 -18.57
C LEU A 231 -38.06 87.27 -19.71
N LEU A 232 -37.65 86.79 -20.89
CA LEU A 232 -37.50 87.62 -22.08
C LEU A 232 -38.83 88.21 -22.56
N ASN A 233 -39.93 87.46 -22.46
CA ASN A 233 -41.27 87.94 -22.85
C ASN A 233 -41.97 88.77 -21.77
N SER A 234 -41.49 88.77 -20.53
CA SER A 234 -42.01 89.63 -19.45
C SER A 234 -41.31 90.98 -19.36
N LEU A 235 -40.28 91.22 -20.17
CA LEU A 235 -39.64 92.53 -20.27
C LEU A 235 -40.63 93.51 -20.92
N ASN A 236 -40.99 94.56 -20.20
CA ASN A 236 -41.82 95.63 -20.75
C ASN A 236 -40.93 96.59 -21.57
N MET A 237 -41.50 97.35 -22.51
CA MET A 237 -40.73 98.28 -23.35
C MET A 237 -39.92 99.31 -22.54
N GLU A 238 -40.37 99.61 -21.32
CA GLU A 238 -39.72 100.49 -20.36
C GLU A 238 -38.40 99.90 -19.81
N ASP A 239 -38.36 98.59 -19.54
CA ASP A 239 -37.15 97.89 -19.05
C ASP A 239 -36.09 97.77 -20.15
N ILE A 240 -36.52 97.61 -21.40
CA ILE A 240 -35.64 97.56 -22.57
C ILE A 240 -35.02 98.94 -22.83
N ASN A 241 -35.80 100.01 -22.70
CA ASN A 241 -35.32 101.38 -22.87
C ASN A 241 -34.34 101.80 -21.76
N HIS A 242 -34.62 101.45 -20.50
CA HIS A 242 -33.70 101.74 -19.39
C HIS A 242 -32.38 100.97 -19.51
N PHE A 243 -32.40 99.74 -20.03
CA PHE A 243 -31.18 98.97 -20.29
C PHE A 243 -30.33 99.57 -21.43
N LEU A 244 -30.98 100.08 -22.49
CA LEU A 244 -30.28 100.74 -23.60
C LEU A 244 -29.66 102.08 -23.17
N GLU A 245 -30.38 102.86 -22.34
CA GLU A 245 -29.85 104.08 -21.71
C GLU A 245 -28.60 103.81 -20.85
N ASP A 246 -28.60 102.75 -20.04
CA ASP A 246 -27.45 102.36 -19.20
C ASP A 246 -26.22 101.94 -20.03
N PHE A 247 -26.41 101.51 -21.28
CA PHE A 247 -25.34 101.14 -22.22
C PHE A 247 -24.99 102.23 -23.24
N GLY A 248 -25.65 103.40 -23.18
CA GLY A 248 -25.32 104.56 -24.01
C GLY A 248 -25.66 104.41 -25.50
N ILE A 249 -26.69 103.63 -25.83
CA ILE A 249 -27.26 103.48 -27.19
C ILE A 249 -28.68 104.01 -27.17
#